data_AF-A0A1F7UX81-F1
#
_entry.id   AF-A0A1F7UX81-F1
#
_cell.length_a   1.000
_cell.length_b   1.000
_cell.length_c   1.000
_cell.angle_alpha   90.00
_cell.angle_beta   90.00
_cell.angle_gamma   90.00
#
_symmetry.space_group_name_H-M   'P 1'
#
loop_
_entity.id
_entity.type
_entity.pdbx_description
1 polymer ?
#
loop_
_entity_poly.entity_id
_entity_poly.type
_entity_poly.pdbx_seq_one_letter_code
_entity_poly.pdbx_strand_id
1 'polypeptide(L)'
;MKYISATKGALITLPLFTILVLLDPVRIDLPSVEIILTISTFLFAIMSGFYISRLDTRYDQLRSLVASEDAHILSLYKIAQLFGAPFAKRIANHIDLYLIRSYDFPISHYAYKNTAQHYLALWDEARTIKSQQPQTAYQNFLGLLANMEHERNTSSTVAAERLSIAQWAMLILLAINILVSMFGLLTPNWYIQLSIILFASILVLIILLIRDLQNLMIGQTALLEESGQEVLEFMGKKRYYQQVFLDNGMSRVPSHVKEYRLGIHEPGAKKIKIKVVKN
;
A
#
# COMPACT_ATOMS: atom_id res chain seq x y z
N MET A 1 -12.28 -1.73 10.65
CA MET A 1 -13.11 -0.74 9.93
C MET A 1 -12.84 -0.90 8.45
N LYS A 2 -13.87 -0.94 7.60
CA LYS A 2 -13.68 -1.06 6.14
C LYS A 2 -12.93 0.16 5.61
N TYR A 3 -11.92 -0.06 4.78
CA TYR A 3 -11.17 1.01 4.15
C TYR A 3 -12.06 1.77 3.16
N ILE A 4 -12.25 3.07 3.38
CA ILE A 4 -12.98 3.93 2.45
C ILE A 4 -11.95 4.59 1.54
N SER A 5 -11.88 4.21 0.27
CA SER A 5 -10.98 4.82 -0.70
C SER A 5 -11.27 6.32 -0.88
N ALA A 6 -10.28 7.07 -1.36
CA ALA A 6 -10.46 8.48 -1.69
C ALA A 6 -11.66 8.73 -2.61
N THR A 7 -11.86 7.86 -3.61
CA THR A 7 -13.00 7.93 -4.53
C THR A 7 -14.35 7.73 -3.85
N LYS A 8 -14.48 6.73 -2.96
CA LYS A 8 -15.73 6.48 -2.22
C LYS A 8 -16.00 7.59 -1.21
N GLY A 9 -14.95 8.09 -0.55
CA GLY A 9 -15.06 9.21 0.38
C GLY A 9 -15.54 10.50 -0.31
N ALA A 10 -14.98 10.82 -1.48
CA ALA A 10 -15.40 11.97 -2.26
C ALA A 10 -16.85 11.86 -2.79
N LEU A 11 -17.31 10.65 -3.11
CA LEU A 11 -18.72 10.43 -3.47
C LEU A 11 -19.67 10.65 -2.29
N ILE A 12 -19.22 10.38 -1.05
CA ILE A 12 -19.99 10.65 0.17
C ILE A 12 -19.98 12.14 0.51
N THR A 13 -18.92 12.87 0.18
CA THR A 13 -18.82 14.31 0.50
C THR A 13 -19.75 15.16 -0.35
N LEU A 14 -20.06 14.75 -1.59
CA LEU A 14 -21.01 15.45 -2.46
C LEU A 14 -22.39 15.64 -1.79
N PRO A 15 -23.13 14.58 -1.40
CA PRO A 15 -24.43 14.75 -0.75
C PRO A 15 -24.31 15.44 0.61
N LEU A 16 -23.21 15.23 1.34
CA LEU A 16 -22.96 15.92 2.61
C LEU A 16 -22.91 17.44 2.41
N PHE A 17 -22.12 17.93 1.45
CA PHE A 17 -22.01 19.35 1.17
C PHE A 17 -23.29 19.91 0.52
N THR A 18 -24.01 19.12 -0.28
CA THR A 18 -25.34 19.51 -0.78
C THR A 18 -26.30 19.78 0.38
N ILE A 19 -26.38 18.87 1.36
CA ILE A 19 -27.23 19.06 2.54
C ILE A 19 -26.78 20.30 3.34
N LEU A 20 -25.48 20.47 3.56
CA LEU A 20 -24.94 21.62 4.29
C LEU A 20 -25.26 22.96 3.62
N VAL A 21 -25.22 23.03 2.29
CA VAL A 21 -25.60 24.24 1.54
C VAL A 21 -27.11 24.48 1.57
N LEU A 22 -27.93 23.42 1.54
CA LEU A 22 -29.39 23.52 1.59
C LEU A 22 -29.94 23.91 2.97
N LEU A 23 -29.20 23.60 4.05
CA LEU A 23 -29.59 23.95 5.42
C LEU A 23 -29.43 25.45 5.75
N ASP A 24 -29.19 26.30 4.74
CA ASP A 24 -28.91 27.74 4.82
C ASP A 24 -27.83 28.03 5.87
N PRO A 25 -26.54 27.96 5.50
CA PRO A 25 -25.49 28.13 6.48
C PRO A 25 -25.60 29.52 7.08
N VAL A 26 -25.51 29.54 8.42
CA VAL A 26 -25.32 30.75 9.22
C VAL A 26 -24.38 31.67 8.45
N ARG A 27 -24.88 32.83 8.02
CA ARG A 27 -24.07 33.80 7.27
C ARG A 27 -22.94 34.25 8.19
N ILE A 28 -21.73 33.74 7.93
CA ILE A 28 -20.55 34.14 8.67
C ILE A 28 -20.00 35.36 7.94
N ASP A 29 -20.34 36.55 8.44
CA ASP A 29 -19.74 37.79 7.97
C ASP A 29 -18.31 37.89 8.50
N LEU A 30 -17.36 37.38 7.72
CA LEU A 30 -15.93 37.41 8.03
C LEU A 30 -15.28 38.56 7.24
N PRO A 31 -14.78 39.61 7.91
CA PRO A 31 -14.01 40.63 7.22
C PRO A 31 -12.79 39.99 6.54
N SER A 32 -12.52 40.41 5.31
CA SER A 32 -11.37 39.94 4.52
C SER A 32 -11.36 38.44 4.17
N VAL A 33 -12.54 37.80 4.10
CA VAL A 33 -12.69 36.38 3.73
C VAL A 33 -11.99 36.00 2.43
N GLU A 34 -12.01 36.88 1.41
CA GLU A 34 -11.35 36.65 0.13
C GLU A 34 -9.83 36.55 0.26
N ILE A 35 -9.23 37.37 1.12
CA ILE A 35 -7.78 37.37 1.38
C ILE A 35 -7.38 36.08 2.09
N ILE A 36 -8.14 35.69 3.13
CA ILE A 36 -7.90 34.45 3.88
C ILE A 36 -8.05 33.24 2.96
N LEU A 37 -9.08 33.20 2.12
CA LEU A 37 -9.30 32.13 1.14
C LEU A 37 -8.14 32.04 0.16
N THR A 38 -7.68 33.17 -0.37
CA THR A 38 -6.59 33.23 -1.35
C THR A 38 -5.28 32.69 -0.75
N ILE A 39 -4.89 33.20 0.42
CA ILE A 39 -3.66 32.78 1.10
C ILE A 39 -3.75 31.29 1.49
N SER A 40 -4.87 30.87 2.07
CA SER A 40 -5.06 29.47 2.49
C SER A 40 -5.04 28.51 1.32
N THR A 41 -5.69 28.86 0.21
CA THR A 41 -5.71 28.04 -1.01
C THR A 41 -4.32 27.95 -1.63
N PHE A 42 -3.58 29.06 -1.70
CA PHE A 42 -2.22 29.07 -2.22
C PHE A 42 -1.28 28.18 -1.39
N LEU A 43 -1.29 28.36 -0.07
CA LEU A 43 -0.49 27.54 0.84
C LEU A 43 -0.91 26.06 0.80
N PHE A 44 -2.20 25.78 0.77
CA PHE A 44 -2.71 24.42 0.65
C PHE A 44 -2.24 23.77 -0.66
N ALA A 45 -2.35 24.47 -1.80
CA ALA A 45 -1.93 23.96 -3.10
C ALA A 45 -0.42 23.62 -3.12
N ILE A 46 0.43 24.51 -2.60
CA ILE A 46 1.88 24.28 -2.51
C ILE A 46 2.19 23.09 -1.60
N MET A 47 1.63 23.08 -0.38
CA MET A 47 1.93 22.03 0.60
C MET A 47 1.40 20.67 0.16
N SER A 48 0.16 20.62 -0.34
CA SER A 48 -0.43 19.39 -0.86
C SER A 48 0.36 18.86 -2.06
N GLY A 49 0.79 19.72 -2.99
CA GLY A 49 1.65 19.34 -4.12
C GLY A 49 2.97 18.70 -3.68
N PHE A 50 3.69 19.33 -2.74
CA PHE A 50 4.94 18.76 -2.21
C PHE A 50 4.73 17.42 -1.50
N TYR A 51 3.67 17.29 -0.70
CA TYR A 51 3.39 16.04 0.01
C TYR A 51 2.95 14.92 -0.92
N ILE A 52 2.12 15.21 -1.92
CA ILE A 52 1.74 14.24 -2.95
C ILE A 52 2.99 13.75 -3.68
N SER A 53 3.82 14.66 -4.19
CA SER A 53 5.04 14.30 -4.92
C SER A 53 6.00 13.44 -4.08
N ARG A 54 6.19 13.78 -2.80
CA ARG A 54 7.03 13.00 -1.88
C ARG A 54 6.44 11.60 -1.63
N LEU A 55 5.15 11.51 -1.36
CA LEU A 55 4.49 10.23 -1.06
C LEU A 55 4.43 9.32 -2.30
N ASP A 56 4.26 9.91 -3.48
CA ASP A 56 4.28 9.21 -4.77
C ASP A 56 5.67 8.64 -5.07
N THR A 57 6.73 9.45 -4.90
CA THR A 57 8.12 8.98 -5.01
C THR A 57 8.40 7.82 -4.05
N ARG A 58 7.96 7.93 -2.80
CA ARG A 58 8.09 6.87 -1.79
C ARG A 58 7.31 5.61 -2.20
N TYR A 59 6.10 5.77 -2.74
CA TYR A 59 5.28 4.66 -3.25
C TYR A 59 6.00 3.92 -4.38
N ASP A 60 6.51 4.64 -5.38
CA ASP A 60 7.24 4.06 -6.51
C ASP A 60 8.53 3.38 -6.08
N GLN A 61 9.28 3.97 -5.15
CA GLN A 61 10.46 3.34 -4.56
C GLN A 61 10.12 2.01 -3.89
N LEU A 62 9.08 1.98 -3.04
CA LEU A 62 8.63 0.74 -2.41
C LEU A 62 8.15 -0.28 -3.44
N ARG A 63 7.44 0.17 -4.49
CA ARG A 63 6.95 -0.69 -5.57
C ARG A 63 8.12 -1.38 -6.26
N SER A 64 9.15 -0.60 -6.60
CA SER A 64 10.35 -1.10 -7.26
C SER A 64 11.11 -2.08 -6.36
N LEU A 65 11.24 -1.79 -5.06
CA LEU A 65 11.92 -2.67 -4.11
C LEU A 65 11.20 -4.03 -3.98
N VAL A 66 9.87 -4.02 -3.87
CA VAL A 66 9.06 -5.26 -3.80
C VAL A 66 9.15 -6.06 -5.10
N ALA A 67 9.03 -5.40 -6.25
CA ALA A 67 9.14 -6.08 -7.54
C ALA A 67 10.53 -6.70 -7.76
N SER A 68 11.59 -6.00 -7.32
CA SER A 68 12.96 -6.50 -7.38
C SER A 68 13.16 -7.69 -6.45
N GLU A 69 12.62 -7.62 -5.23
CA GLU A 69 12.64 -8.74 -4.29
C GLU A 69 11.94 -9.97 -4.86
N ASP A 70 10.74 -9.82 -5.43
CA ASP A 70 10.00 -10.91 -6.07
C ASP A 70 10.78 -11.54 -7.24
N ALA A 71 11.46 -10.71 -8.05
CA ALA A 71 12.32 -11.19 -9.13
C ALA A 71 13.54 -11.97 -8.61
N HIS A 72 14.15 -11.52 -7.50
CA HIS A 72 15.23 -12.24 -6.84
C HIS A 72 14.74 -13.58 -6.26
N ILE A 73 13.54 -13.63 -5.67
CA ILE A 73 12.93 -14.86 -5.16
C ILE A 73 12.73 -15.89 -6.29
N LEU A 74 12.17 -15.46 -7.43
CA LEU A 74 12.01 -16.34 -8.58
C LEU A 74 13.36 -16.86 -9.08
N SER A 75 14.35 -15.98 -9.15
CA SER A 75 15.72 -16.32 -9.57
C SER A 75 16.36 -17.32 -8.60
N LEU A 76 16.18 -17.15 -7.29
CA LEU A 76 16.64 -18.11 -6.28
C LEU A 76 16.04 -19.49 -6.51
N TYR A 77 14.74 -19.58 -6.76
CA TYR A 77 14.10 -20.87 -7.06
C TYR A 77 14.68 -21.51 -8.33
N LYS A 78 14.89 -20.73 -9.40
CA LYS A 78 15.48 -21.24 -10.65
C LYS A 78 16.92 -21.73 -10.46
N ILE A 79 17.74 -20.99 -9.73
CA ILE A 79 19.11 -21.41 -9.41
C ILE A 79 19.09 -22.64 -8.50
N ALA A 80 18.15 -22.74 -7.57
CA ALA A 80 17.99 -23.90 -6.70
C ALA A 80 17.76 -25.21 -7.48
N GLN A 81 17.12 -25.13 -8.65
CA GLN A 81 16.93 -26.30 -9.53
C GLN A 81 18.26 -26.87 -10.05
N LEU A 82 19.31 -26.06 -10.17
CA LEU A 82 20.64 -26.49 -10.61
C LEU A 82 21.36 -27.38 -9.57
N PHE A 83 20.98 -27.27 -8.29
CA PHE A 83 21.52 -28.11 -7.21
C PHE A 83 20.72 -29.40 -6.99
N GLY A 84 19.69 -29.64 -7.80
CA GLY A 84 18.86 -30.84 -7.80
C GLY A 84 17.49 -30.65 -7.13
N ALA A 85 16.56 -31.53 -7.53
CA ALA A 85 15.15 -31.47 -7.11
C ALA A 85 14.92 -31.45 -5.58
N PRO A 86 15.66 -32.20 -4.74
CA PRO A 86 15.47 -32.15 -3.30
C PRO A 86 15.77 -30.77 -2.70
N PHE A 87 16.82 -30.10 -3.18
CA PHE A 87 17.19 -28.76 -2.72
C PHE A 87 16.18 -27.72 -3.20
N ALA A 88 15.84 -27.73 -4.48
CA ALA A 88 14.82 -26.85 -5.06
C ALA A 88 13.47 -26.94 -4.32
N LYS A 89 13.06 -28.15 -3.92
CA LYS A 89 11.82 -28.35 -3.15
C LYS A 89 11.88 -27.71 -1.76
N ARG A 90 13.03 -27.78 -1.07
CA ARG A 90 13.21 -27.14 0.25
C ARG A 90 13.19 -25.62 0.12
N ILE A 91 13.92 -25.06 -0.85
CA ILE A 91 13.88 -23.62 -1.17
C ILE A 91 12.46 -23.17 -1.50
N ALA A 92 11.73 -23.88 -2.37
CA ALA A 92 10.34 -23.54 -2.71
C ALA A 92 9.38 -23.57 -1.50
N ASN A 93 9.66 -24.39 -0.48
CA ASN A 93 8.89 -24.40 0.76
C ASN A 93 9.21 -23.20 1.65
N HIS A 94 10.48 -22.83 1.76
CA HIS A 94 10.87 -21.63 2.51
C HIS A 94 10.35 -20.35 1.83
N ILE A 95 10.44 -20.25 0.51
CA ILE A 95 9.88 -19.13 -0.27
C ILE A 95 8.38 -19.03 -0.06
N ASP A 96 7.65 -20.14 -0.15
CA ASP A 96 6.19 -20.12 0.02
C ASP A 96 5.76 -19.68 1.42
N LEU A 97 6.44 -20.16 2.46
CA LEU A 97 6.20 -19.69 3.82
C LEU A 97 6.57 -18.20 3.98
N TYR A 98 7.66 -17.77 3.37
CA TYR A 98 8.07 -16.37 3.36
C TYR A 98 7.00 -15.49 2.71
N LEU A 99 6.54 -15.82 1.50
CA LEU A 99 5.51 -15.08 0.78
C LEU A 99 4.17 -15.07 1.51
N ILE A 100 3.71 -16.22 2.03
CA ILE A 100 2.49 -16.28 2.86
C ILE A 100 2.58 -15.28 4.03
N ARG A 101 3.74 -15.23 4.71
CA ARG A 101 3.95 -14.29 5.81
C ARG A 101 4.04 -12.85 5.35
N SER A 102 4.70 -12.57 4.23
CA SER A 102 4.72 -11.24 3.65
C SER A 102 3.30 -10.76 3.30
N TYR A 103 2.43 -11.66 2.84
CA TYR A 103 1.03 -11.37 2.57
C TYR A 103 0.13 -11.33 3.82
N ASP A 104 0.63 -11.72 5.00
CA ASP A 104 -0.08 -11.53 6.26
C ASP A 104 0.18 -10.14 6.86
N PHE A 105 1.17 -9.38 6.37
CA PHE A 105 1.49 -8.06 6.92
C PHE A 105 1.50 -7.00 5.81
N PRO A 106 0.73 -5.91 5.95
CA PRO A 106 0.90 -4.79 5.04
C PRO A 106 2.33 -4.25 5.15
N ILE A 107 2.88 -3.77 4.03
CA ILE A 107 4.21 -3.14 4.01
C ILE A 107 4.23 -2.05 5.06
N SER A 108 5.10 -2.25 6.04
CA SER A 108 5.24 -1.41 7.21
C SER A 108 6.63 -1.61 7.78
N HIS A 109 7.04 -0.73 8.69
CA HIS A 109 8.33 -0.83 9.37
C HIS A 109 8.48 -2.10 10.24
N TYR A 110 7.40 -2.87 10.43
CA TYR A 110 7.44 -4.16 11.12
C TYR A 110 7.54 -5.36 10.18
N ALA A 111 7.30 -5.19 8.87
CA ALA A 111 7.28 -6.29 7.90
C ALA A 111 8.61 -7.05 7.89
N TYR A 112 9.74 -6.33 7.92
CA TYR A 112 11.08 -6.91 7.97
C TYR A 112 11.27 -7.90 9.13
N LYS A 113 10.90 -7.49 10.35
CA LYS A 113 11.06 -8.32 11.56
C LYS A 113 10.14 -9.54 11.54
N ASN A 114 8.92 -9.36 11.04
CA ASN A 114 7.91 -10.42 11.03
C ASN A 114 8.21 -11.52 10.01
N THR A 115 8.90 -11.20 8.91
CA THR A 115 9.26 -12.17 7.87
C THR A 115 10.71 -12.66 7.98
N ALA A 116 11.53 -12.05 8.84
CA ALA A 116 12.95 -12.36 9.00
C ALA A 116 13.25 -13.84 9.26
N GLN A 117 12.48 -14.51 10.13
CA GLN A 117 12.71 -15.93 10.43
C GLN A 117 12.61 -16.81 9.18
N HIS A 118 11.63 -16.54 8.30
CA HIS A 118 11.42 -17.34 7.10
C HIS A 118 12.44 -17.04 6.02
N TYR A 119 12.90 -15.78 5.96
CA TYR A 119 13.99 -15.39 5.10
C TYR A 119 15.34 -16.01 5.53
N LEU A 120 15.67 -15.96 6.83
CA LEU A 120 16.91 -16.55 7.36
C LEU A 120 16.98 -18.07 7.13
N ALA A 121 15.82 -18.75 7.07
CA ALA A 121 15.78 -20.16 6.70
C ALA A 121 16.33 -20.43 5.28
N LEU A 122 16.25 -19.46 4.34
CA LEU A 122 16.87 -19.57 3.03
C LEU A 122 18.41 -19.55 3.12
N TRP A 123 18.96 -18.74 4.03
CA TRP A 123 20.39 -18.73 4.34
C TRP A 123 20.86 -20.04 4.96
N ASP A 124 20.09 -20.58 5.91
CA ASP A 124 20.41 -21.86 6.54
C ASP A 124 20.40 -22.99 5.51
N GLU A 125 19.43 -22.98 4.60
CA GLU A 125 19.36 -23.95 3.51
C GLU A 125 20.54 -23.81 2.54
N ALA A 126 20.96 -22.58 2.20
CA ALA A 126 22.14 -22.32 1.37
C ALA A 126 23.42 -22.92 1.97
N ARG A 127 23.57 -22.93 3.30
CA ARG A 127 24.75 -23.52 3.98
C ARG A 127 24.86 -25.03 3.83
N THR A 128 23.78 -25.71 3.43
CA THR A 128 23.79 -27.17 3.21
C THR A 128 24.40 -27.58 1.86
N ILE A 129 24.65 -26.61 0.97
CA ILE A 129 25.24 -26.84 -0.35
C ILE A 129 26.70 -27.32 -0.18
N LYS A 130 27.00 -28.52 -0.68
CA LYS A 130 28.35 -29.11 -0.59
C LYS A 130 29.31 -28.45 -1.58
N SER A 131 30.60 -28.40 -1.22
CA SER A 131 31.69 -27.76 -1.99
C SER A 131 31.89 -28.28 -3.44
N GLN A 132 31.32 -29.42 -3.80
CA GLN A 132 31.43 -30.02 -5.15
C GLN A 132 30.34 -29.52 -6.12
N GLN A 133 29.43 -28.67 -5.65
CA GLN A 133 28.35 -28.07 -6.44
C GLN A 133 28.89 -26.92 -7.31
N PRO A 134 28.19 -26.53 -8.40
CA PRO A 134 28.67 -25.48 -9.31
C PRO A 134 28.92 -24.16 -8.57
N GLN A 135 30.20 -23.79 -8.45
CA GLN A 135 30.66 -22.67 -7.63
C GLN A 135 30.03 -21.34 -8.04
N THR A 136 29.87 -21.11 -9.35
CA THR A 136 29.22 -19.90 -9.89
C THR A 136 27.74 -19.82 -9.50
N ALA A 137 27.00 -20.93 -9.57
CA ALA A 137 25.60 -20.96 -9.16
C ALA A 137 25.45 -20.67 -7.67
N TYR A 138 26.38 -21.18 -6.85
CA TYR A 138 26.37 -20.93 -5.41
C TYR A 138 26.66 -19.46 -5.09
N GLN A 139 27.67 -18.87 -5.74
CA GLN A 139 27.98 -17.45 -5.58
C GLN A 139 26.80 -16.56 -6.00
N ASN A 140 26.16 -16.87 -7.13
CA ASN A 140 24.96 -16.15 -7.59
C ASN A 140 23.80 -16.30 -6.59
N PHE A 141 23.62 -17.49 -6.03
CA PHE A 141 22.60 -17.74 -5.00
C PHE A 141 22.81 -16.87 -3.75
N LEU A 142 24.05 -16.82 -3.25
CA LEU A 142 24.39 -15.97 -2.11
C LEU A 142 24.25 -14.47 -2.43
N GLY A 143 24.62 -14.06 -3.66
CA GLY A 143 24.46 -12.69 -4.12
C GLY A 143 22.99 -12.25 -4.16
N LEU A 144 22.10 -13.11 -4.66
CA LEU A 144 20.65 -12.86 -4.64
C LEU A 144 20.10 -12.73 -3.22
N LEU A 145 20.52 -13.60 -2.30
CA LEU A 145 20.14 -13.45 -0.89
C LEU A 145 20.64 -12.11 -0.32
N ALA A 146 21.91 -11.75 -0.52
CA ALA A 146 22.42 -10.47 -0.04
C ALA A 146 21.64 -9.27 -0.60
N ASN A 147 21.28 -9.29 -1.88
CA ASN A 147 20.45 -8.26 -2.51
C ASN A 147 19.05 -8.20 -1.89
N MET A 148 18.40 -9.35 -1.69
CA MET A 148 17.10 -9.40 -1.01
C MET A 148 17.17 -8.84 0.40
N GLU A 149 18.23 -9.11 1.17
CA GLU A 149 18.39 -8.53 2.51
C GLU A 149 18.48 -7.00 2.46
N HIS A 150 19.23 -6.48 1.48
CA HIS A 150 19.32 -5.05 1.24
C HIS A 150 17.96 -4.44 0.87
N GLU A 151 17.20 -5.07 -0.02
CA GLU A 151 15.87 -4.63 -0.45
C GLU A 151 14.87 -4.66 0.71
N ARG A 152 14.86 -5.75 1.50
CA ARG A 152 13.97 -5.90 2.66
C ARG A 152 14.24 -4.83 3.72
N ASN A 153 15.51 -4.56 4.01
CA ASN A 153 15.88 -3.52 4.98
C ASN A 153 15.55 -2.11 4.47
N THR A 154 15.84 -1.84 3.20
CA THR A 154 15.54 -0.56 2.55
C THR A 154 14.04 -0.32 2.50
N SER A 155 13.26 -1.31 2.08
CA SER A 155 11.80 -1.27 2.05
C SER A 155 11.21 -0.97 3.43
N SER A 156 11.72 -1.61 4.49
CA SER A 156 11.29 -1.32 5.87
C SER A 156 11.60 0.11 6.31
N THR A 157 12.72 0.66 5.87
CA THR A 157 13.14 2.04 6.20
C THR A 157 12.28 3.05 5.46
N VAL A 158 12.11 2.88 4.15
CA VAL A 158 11.28 3.74 3.31
C VAL A 158 9.81 3.68 3.73
N ALA A 159 9.30 2.50 4.12
CA ALA A 159 7.94 2.33 4.63
C ALA A 159 7.68 3.03 5.97
N ALA A 160 8.74 3.31 6.74
CA ALA A 160 8.65 4.06 7.99
C ALA A 160 8.49 5.57 7.75
N GLU A 161 8.91 6.09 6.60
CA GLU A 161 8.74 7.49 6.26
C GLU A 161 7.26 7.82 6.10
N ARG A 162 6.72 8.73 6.92
CA ARG A 162 5.32 9.16 6.88
C ARG A 162 5.23 10.65 7.11
N LEU A 163 4.10 11.27 6.75
CA LEU A 163 3.86 12.64 7.16
C LEU A 163 3.70 12.70 8.68
N SER A 164 4.33 13.69 9.29
CA SER A 164 4.21 13.92 10.72
C SER A 164 2.83 14.41 11.09
N ILE A 165 2.46 14.28 12.36
CA ILE A 165 1.19 14.79 12.89
C ILE A 165 1.07 16.30 12.64
N ALA A 166 2.17 17.05 12.73
CA ALA A 166 2.18 18.49 12.45
C ALA A 166 1.87 18.81 10.99
N GLN A 167 2.39 18.02 10.05
CA GLN A 167 2.10 18.18 8.61
C GLN A 167 0.62 17.89 8.30
N TRP A 168 0.06 16.84 8.91
CA TRP A 168 -1.36 16.55 8.83
C TRP A 168 -2.23 17.66 9.43
N ALA A 169 -1.87 18.15 10.62
CA ALA A 169 -2.58 19.25 11.27
C ALA A 169 -2.57 20.50 10.39
N MET A 170 -1.44 20.83 9.77
CA MET A 170 -1.34 21.97 8.85
C MET A 170 -2.28 21.84 7.65
N LEU A 171 -2.30 20.68 6.98
CA LEU A 171 -3.22 20.44 5.86
C LEU A 171 -4.68 20.56 6.26
N ILE A 172 -5.06 19.98 7.40
CA ILE A 172 -6.43 19.99 7.91
C ILE A 172 -6.85 21.41 8.28
N LEU A 173 -5.99 22.18 8.97
CA LEU A 173 -6.27 23.57 9.33
C LEU A 173 -6.44 24.45 8.09
N LEU A 174 -5.57 24.31 7.09
CA LEU A 174 -5.70 25.03 5.83
C LEU A 174 -7.00 24.66 5.11
N ALA A 175 -7.34 23.37 5.05
CA ALA A 175 -8.59 22.92 4.44
C ALA A 175 -9.83 23.44 5.17
N ILE A 176 -9.83 23.45 6.50
CA ILE A 176 -10.91 24.04 7.29
C ILE A 176 -11.04 25.53 6.99
N ASN A 177 -9.94 26.28 6.96
CA ASN A 177 -9.96 27.71 6.61
C ASN A 177 -10.54 27.95 5.21
N ILE A 178 -10.15 27.14 4.23
CA ILE A 178 -10.72 27.18 2.87
C ILE A 178 -12.23 26.92 2.91
N LEU A 179 -12.68 25.85 3.57
CA LEU A 179 -14.11 25.51 3.67
C LEU A 179 -14.89 26.63 4.34
N VAL A 180 -14.46 27.10 5.51
CA VAL A 180 -15.13 28.18 6.24
C VAL A 180 -15.21 29.44 5.38
N SER A 181 -14.14 29.79 4.67
CA SER A 181 -14.12 30.97 3.82
C SER A 181 -15.03 30.82 2.60
N MET A 182 -15.09 29.63 1.99
CA MET A 182 -16.02 29.33 0.90
C MET A 182 -17.49 29.42 1.34
N PHE A 183 -17.82 28.92 2.54
CA PHE A 183 -19.16 29.04 3.11
C PHE A 183 -19.50 30.49 3.51
N GLY A 184 -18.52 31.29 3.94
CA GLY A 184 -18.70 32.73 4.18
C GLY A 184 -19.04 33.52 2.91
N LEU A 185 -18.60 33.04 1.74
CA LEU A 185 -18.94 33.60 0.43
C LEU A 185 -20.24 33.05 -0.16
N LEU A 186 -21.00 32.23 0.58
CA LEU A 186 -22.22 31.65 0.05
C LEU A 186 -23.26 32.73 -0.22
N THR A 187 -23.79 32.71 -1.45
CA THR A 187 -24.93 33.54 -1.85
C THR A 187 -26.07 32.65 -2.36
N PRO A 188 -27.32 33.16 -2.44
CA PRO A 188 -28.47 32.40 -2.97
C PRO A 188 -28.38 32.03 -4.46
N ASN A 189 -27.25 32.29 -5.12
CA ASN A 189 -27.04 31.97 -6.52
C ASN A 189 -26.68 30.48 -6.67
N TRP A 190 -27.52 29.74 -7.40
CA TRP A 190 -27.34 28.31 -7.64
C TRP A 190 -25.96 27.95 -8.21
N TYR A 191 -25.37 28.81 -9.04
CA TYR A 191 -24.04 28.57 -9.63
C TYR A 191 -22.93 28.62 -8.57
N ILE A 192 -23.03 29.58 -7.64
CA ILE A 192 -22.07 29.73 -6.53
C ILE A 192 -22.20 28.55 -5.56
N GLN A 193 -23.44 28.18 -5.23
CA GLN A 193 -23.74 27.01 -4.41
C GLN A 193 -23.16 25.71 -4.99
N LEU A 194 -23.39 25.46 -6.28
CA LEU A 194 -22.84 24.29 -6.97
C LEU A 194 -21.30 24.30 -6.97
N SER A 195 -20.70 25.45 -7.26
CA SER A 195 -19.23 25.60 -7.27
C SER A 195 -18.63 25.29 -5.89
N ILE A 196 -19.23 25.79 -4.81
CA ILE A 196 -18.80 25.51 -3.44
C ILE A 196 -18.87 24.02 -3.13
N ILE A 197 -19.96 23.34 -3.48
CA ILE A 197 -20.13 21.88 -3.27
C ILE A 197 -19.03 21.10 -3.99
N LEU A 198 -18.75 21.44 -5.25
CA LEU A 198 -17.72 20.76 -6.06
C LEU A 198 -16.32 21.00 -5.50
N PHE A 199 -15.95 22.25 -5.22
CA PHE A 199 -14.64 22.59 -4.69
C PHE A 199 -14.41 22.03 -3.28
N ALA A 200 -15.41 22.04 -2.41
CA ALA A 200 -15.33 21.41 -1.09
C ALA A 200 -15.11 19.89 -1.20
N SER A 201 -15.80 19.24 -2.15
CA SER A 201 -15.61 17.81 -2.41
C SER A 201 -14.22 17.50 -2.96
N ILE A 202 -13.69 18.34 -3.87
CA ILE A 202 -12.32 18.22 -4.39
C ILE A 202 -11.28 18.39 -3.29
N LEU A 203 -11.49 19.35 -2.38
CA LEU A 203 -10.59 19.58 -1.25
C LEU A 203 -10.49 18.34 -0.35
N VAL A 204 -11.63 17.73 -0.03
CA VAL A 204 -11.65 16.47 0.74
C VAL A 204 -10.99 15.34 -0.06
N LEU A 205 -11.24 15.24 -1.37
CA LEU A 205 -10.61 14.25 -2.24
C LEU A 205 -9.08 14.35 -2.20
N ILE A 206 -8.51 15.57 -2.24
CA ILE A 206 -7.05 15.77 -2.16
C ILE A 206 -6.50 15.24 -0.82
N ILE A 207 -7.16 15.54 0.30
CA ILE A 207 -6.75 15.05 1.62
C ILE A 207 -6.81 13.52 1.67
N LEU A 208 -7.89 12.93 1.14
CA LEU A 208 -8.03 11.48 1.09
C LEU A 208 -7.00 10.83 0.16
N LEU A 209 -6.63 11.48 -0.95
CA LEU A 209 -5.58 11.02 -1.85
C LEU A 209 -4.23 10.98 -1.14
N ILE A 210 -3.87 12.04 -0.41
CA ILE A 210 -2.65 12.07 0.43
C ILE A 210 -2.66 10.92 1.44
N ARG A 211 -3.81 10.65 2.07
CA ARG A 211 -3.97 9.54 3.02
C ARG A 211 -3.79 8.18 2.32
N ASP A 212 -4.38 8.01 1.14
CA ASP A 212 -4.30 6.77 0.37
C ASP A 212 -2.85 6.50 -0.09
N LEU A 213 -2.15 7.54 -0.56
CA LEU A 213 -0.71 7.49 -0.86
C LEU A 213 0.10 7.15 0.40
N GLN A 214 -0.19 7.81 1.52
CA GLN A 214 0.51 7.55 2.78
C GLN A 214 0.38 6.08 3.23
N ASN A 215 -0.78 5.48 3.00
CA ASN A 215 -1.07 4.10 3.38
C ASN A 215 -0.71 3.06 2.30
N LEU A 216 -0.11 3.47 1.17
CA LEU A 216 0.28 2.58 0.07
C LEU A 216 -0.90 1.83 -0.57
N MET A 217 -2.06 2.50 -0.65
CA MET A 217 -3.35 1.92 -1.06
C MET A 217 -3.87 2.50 -2.39
N ILE A 218 -2.97 2.86 -3.31
CA ILE A 218 -3.36 3.41 -4.62
C ILE A 218 -4.23 2.39 -5.37
N GLY A 219 -5.36 2.84 -5.91
CA GLY A 219 -6.25 1.95 -6.68
C GLY A 219 -7.07 0.96 -5.86
N GLN A 220 -7.10 1.08 -4.53
CA GLN A 220 -7.78 0.15 -3.60
C GLN A 220 -7.15 -1.24 -3.52
N THR A 221 -5.89 -1.38 -3.95
CA THR A 221 -5.12 -2.61 -3.84
C THR A 221 -3.83 -2.30 -3.10
N ALA A 222 -3.44 -3.15 -2.16
CA ALA A 222 -2.13 -3.04 -1.54
C ALA A 222 -1.04 -3.27 -2.60
N LEU A 223 0.12 -2.64 -2.41
CA LEU A 223 1.30 -2.71 -3.30
C LEU A 223 1.76 -4.14 -3.61
N LEU A 224 1.44 -5.10 -2.74
CA LEU A 224 1.80 -6.51 -2.80
C LEU A 224 0.65 -7.30 -3.43
N GLU A 225 0.60 -7.47 -4.75
CA GLU A 225 -0.44 -8.38 -5.24
C GLU A 225 -0.18 -9.18 -6.50
N GLU A 226 0.59 -8.72 -7.48
CA GLU A 226 0.71 -9.51 -8.72
C GLU A 226 2.05 -10.25 -8.82
N SER A 227 3.18 -9.55 -8.70
CA SER A 227 4.52 -10.14 -8.94
C SER A 227 4.81 -11.35 -8.05
N GLY A 228 4.65 -11.24 -6.73
CA GLY A 228 4.88 -12.38 -5.83
C GLY A 228 3.86 -13.53 -6.00
N GLN A 229 2.66 -13.27 -6.53
CA GLN A 229 1.69 -14.33 -6.83
C GLN A 229 2.12 -15.11 -8.05
N GLU A 230 2.66 -14.44 -9.07
CA GLU A 230 3.28 -15.09 -10.22
C GLU A 230 4.45 -15.99 -9.80
N VAL A 231 5.26 -15.56 -8.82
CA VAL A 231 6.33 -16.40 -8.24
C VAL A 231 5.77 -17.71 -7.68
N LEU A 232 4.64 -17.67 -6.95
CA LEU A 232 3.97 -18.88 -6.46
C LEU A 232 3.55 -19.78 -7.63
N GLU A 233 2.98 -19.22 -8.69
CA GLU A 233 2.56 -19.97 -9.88
C GLU A 233 3.74 -20.62 -10.60
N PHE A 234 4.85 -19.90 -10.77
CA PHE A 234 6.08 -20.43 -11.37
C PHE A 234 6.70 -21.58 -10.56
N MET A 235 6.48 -21.61 -9.25
CA MET A 235 6.86 -22.74 -8.38
C MET A 235 5.84 -23.90 -8.43
N GLY A 236 4.76 -23.78 -9.20
CA GLY A 236 3.67 -24.75 -9.27
C GLY A 236 2.73 -24.71 -8.06
N LYS A 237 2.74 -23.61 -7.29
CA LYS A 237 1.85 -23.40 -6.14
C LYS A 237 0.68 -22.50 -6.54
N LYS A 238 -0.46 -22.69 -5.90
CA LYS A 238 -1.64 -21.82 -6.11
C LYS A 238 -1.37 -20.46 -5.48
N ARG A 239 -1.89 -19.39 -6.08
CA ARG A 239 -1.89 -18.02 -5.50
C ARG A 239 -2.45 -18.03 -4.07
N TYR A 240 -1.98 -17.13 -3.22
CA TYR A 240 -2.38 -17.02 -1.81
C TYR A 240 -2.98 -15.64 -1.52
N TYR A 241 -4.18 -15.61 -0.94
CA TYR A 241 -4.85 -14.39 -0.52
C TYR A 241 -5.26 -14.50 0.94
N GLN A 242 -5.22 -13.39 1.67
CA GLN A 242 -5.63 -13.35 3.07
C GLN A 242 -7.09 -12.85 3.19
N GLN A 243 -7.94 -13.60 3.90
CA GLN A 243 -9.38 -13.31 3.96
C GLN A 243 -9.68 -11.92 4.51
N VAL A 244 -8.98 -11.50 5.57
CA VAL A 244 -9.14 -10.17 6.16
C VAL A 244 -8.86 -9.06 5.15
N PHE A 245 -7.94 -9.25 4.20
CA PHE A 245 -7.62 -8.24 3.19
C PHE A 245 -8.62 -8.26 2.02
N LEU A 246 -9.15 -9.42 1.65
CA LEU A 246 -10.26 -9.52 0.69
C LEU A 246 -11.53 -8.86 1.24
N ASP A 247 -11.92 -9.18 2.48
CA ASP A 247 -13.15 -8.68 3.12
C ASP A 247 -13.12 -7.16 3.34
N ASN A 248 -11.93 -6.61 3.61
CA ASN A 248 -11.71 -5.18 3.76
C ASN A 248 -11.48 -4.44 2.43
N GLY A 249 -11.44 -5.17 1.30
CA GLY A 249 -11.19 -4.62 -0.03
C GLY A 249 -9.79 -4.04 -0.21
N MET A 250 -8.81 -4.52 0.56
CA MET A 250 -7.39 -4.19 0.37
C MET A 250 -6.72 -5.10 -0.66
N SER A 251 -7.36 -6.23 -0.96
CA SER A 251 -6.90 -7.24 -1.90
C SER A 251 -8.02 -7.66 -2.84
N ARG A 252 -7.69 -8.02 -4.09
CA ARG A 252 -8.66 -8.56 -5.05
C ARG A 252 -8.11 -9.77 -5.78
N VAL A 253 -8.93 -10.82 -5.86
CA VAL A 253 -8.63 -11.98 -6.69
C VAL A 253 -8.93 -11.63 -8.16
N PRO A 254 -7.96 -11.71 -9.08
CA PRO A 254 -8.20 -11.49 -10.50
C PRO A 254 -9.19 -12.51 -11.07
N SER A 255 -10.00 -12.10 -12.05
CA SER A 255 -11.05 -12.95 -12.65
C SER A 255 -10.53 -14.21 -13.34
N HIS A 256 -9.27 -14.20 -13.80
CA HIS A 256 -8.64 -15.36 -14.45
C HIS A 256 -8.21 -16.45 -13.46
N VAL A 257 -8.15 -16.15 -12.15
CA VAL A 257 -7.72 -17.09 -11.11
C VAL A 257 -8.90 -17.95 -10.67
N LYS A 258 -8.91 -19.21 -11.11
CA LYS A 258 -9.99 -20.18 -10.82
C LYS A 258 -9.87 -20.86 -9.47
N GLU A 259 -8.65 -21.10 -9.01
CA GLU A 259 -8.40 -21.75 -7.72
C GLU A 259 -7.26 -21.06 -6.98
N TYR A 260 -7.46 -20.75 -5.70
CA TYR A 260 -6.47 -20.08 -4.87
C TYR A 260 -6.49 -20.59 -3.43
N ARG A 261 -5.42 -20.27 -2.69
CA ARG A 261 -5.27 -20.51 -1.26
C ARG A 261 -5.77 -19.29 -0.50
N LEU A 262 -6.71 -19.50 0.42
CA LEU A 262 -7.26 -18.48 1.29
C LEU A 262 -6.75 -18.67 2.71
N GLY A 263 -6.03 -17.69 3.24
CA GLY A 263 -5.72 -17.59 4.66
C GLY A 263 -6.99 -17.25 5.44
N ILE A 264 -7.35 -18.10 6.41
CA ILE A 264 -8.52 -17.91 7.29
C ILE A 264 -8.11 -17.59 8.74
N HIS A 265 -6.84 -17.26 8.94
CA HIS A 265 -6.27 -16.96 10.24
C HIS A 265 -6.12 -15.45 10.39
N GLU A 266 -6.04 -14.99 11.65
CA GLU A 266 -5.68 -13.60 11.91
C GLU A 266 -4.30 -13.28 11.32
N PRO A 267 -4.14 -12.15 10.62
CA PRO A 267 -2.86 -11.72 10.06
C PRO A 267 -1.74 -11.76 11.13
N GLY A 268 -0.67 -12.51 10.86
CA GLY A 268 0.45 -12.69 11.78
C GLY A 268 0.29 -13.75 12.86
N ALA A 269 -0.81 -14.52 12.86
CA ALA A 269 -0.99 -15.62 13.80
C ALA A 269 0.12 -16.68 13.66
N LYS A 270 0.64 -17.19 14.79
CA LYS A 270 1.67 -18.24 14.80
C LYS A 270 1.25 -19.49 14.02
N LYS A 271 -0.04 -19.86 14.09
CA LYS A 271 -0.62 -20.99 13.36
C LYS A 271 -1.30 -20.50 12.08
N ILE A 272 -0.69 -20.82 10.95
CA ILE A 272 -1.25 -20.55 9.61
C ILE A 272 -2.38 -21.55 9.35
N LYS A 273 -3.57 -21.03 9.03
CA LYS A 273 -4.71 -21.84 8.55
C LYS A 273 -5.06 -21.40 7.13
N ILE A 274 -5.04 -22.35 6.21
CA ILE A 274 -5.27 -22.11 4.78
C ILE A 274 -6.36 -23.06 4.29
N LYS A 275 -7.29 -22.54 3.51
CA LYS A 275 -8.31 -23.29 2.77
C LYS A 275 -8.11 -23.08 1.28
N VAL A 276 -8.33 -24.10 0.45
CA VAL A 276 -8.38 -23.92 -1.00
C VAL A 276 -9.79 -23.52 -1.40
N VAL A 277 -9.91 -22.44 -2.18
CA VAL A 277 -11.18 -21.91 -2.69
C VAL A 277 -11.19 -22.00 -4.20
N LYS A 278 -12.35 -22.33 -4.77
CA LYS A 278 -12.61 -22.26 -6.21
C LYS A 278 -13.55 -21.08 -6.47
N ASN A 279 -13.19 -20.24 -7.44
CA ASN A 279 -13.99 -19.11 -7.89
C ASN A 279 -15.07 -19.58 -8.87
#